data_AF-A0A8E6B2V7-F1
#
_entry.id   AF-A0A8E6B2V7-F1
#
_cell.length_a   1.000
_cell.length_b   1.000
_cell.length_c   1.000
_cell.angle_alpha   90.00
_cell.angle_beta   90.00
_cell.angle_gamma   90.00
#
_symmetry.space_group_name_H-M   'P 1'
#
loop_
_entity.id
_entity.type
_entity.pdbx_description
1 polymer ?
#
loop_
_entity_poly.entity_id
_entity_poly.type
_entity_poly.pdbx_seq_one_letter_code
_entity_poly.pdbx_strand_id
1 'polypeptide(L)'
;MAADYECDLCGAGCRVFPIYASVADAVREPRIASEARCREAWLASPEQRYQIYPLPFLETCSFLQADNRCEIYSTRPDVCRRFQPVGTQCPEARQKMQLPLLKPSERGPSSNFRSDRA
;
A
#
# COMPACT_ATOMS: atom_id res chain seq x y z
N MET A 1 -25.53 6.76 -6.04
CA MET A 1 -24.90 5.45 -6.32
C MET A 1 -23.40 5.67 -6.24
N ALA A 2 -22.69 4.99 -5.34
CA ALA A 2 -21.24 5.11 -5.28
C ALA A 2 -20.65 4.32 -6.45
N ALA A 3 -19.90 4.98 -7.31
CA ALA A 3 -19.05 4.30 -8.27
C ALA A 3 -18.04 3.43 -7.51
N ASP A 4 -17.83 2.20 -7.98
CA ASP A 4 -16.77 1.34 -7.47
C ASP A 4 -15.45 1.70 -8.19
N TYR A 5 -14.34 1.52 -7.51
CA TYR A 5 -13.03 1.95 -7.98
C TYR A 5 -11.99 0.91 -7.56
N GLU A 6 -11.23 0.42 -8.53
CA GLU A 6 -10.18 -0.57 -8.29
C GLU A 6 -8.80 0.06 -8.50
N CYS A 7 -7.81 -0.37 -7.71
CA CYS A 7 -6.43 0.08 -7.89
C CYS A 7 -5.92 -0.32 -9.27
N ASP A 8 -5.44 0.65 -10.06
CA ASP A 8 -4.91 0.46 -11.42
C ASP A 8 -3.41 0.11 -11.45
N LEU A 9 -2.83 -0.20 -10.28
CA LEU A 9 -1.42 -0.58 -10.12
C LEU A 9 -0.43 0.48 -10.67
N CYS A 10 -0.79 1.77 -10.63
CA CYS A 10 0.11 2.85 -11.08
C CYS A 10 1.40 3.03 -10.25
N GLY A 11 1.50 2.38 -9.09
CA GLY A 11 2.67 2.47 -8.19
C GLY A 11 2.84 3.81 -7.48
N ALA A 12 1.96 4.80 -7.67
CA ALA A 12 2.11 6.14 -7.10
C ALA A 12 2.24 6.15 -5.57
N GLY A 13 1.41 5.34 -4.88
CA GLY A 13 1.50 5.20 -3.43
C GLY A 13 2.86 4.69 -2.95
N CYS A 14 3.49 3.80 -3.71
CA CYS A 14 4.81 3.22 -3.41
C CYS A 14 5.97 4.19 -3.65
N ARG A 15 5.75 5.32 -4.32
CA ARG A 15 6.78 6.35 -4.60
C ARG A 15 6.65 7.56 -3.69
N VAL A 16 5.44 7.84 -3.22
CA VAL A 16 5.11 9.09 -2.54
C VAL A 16 5.16 8.99 -1.02
N PHE A 17 4.64 7.90 -0.45
CA PHE A 17 4.38 7.85 1.00
C PHE A 17 5.40 6.98 1.73
N PRO A 18 5.87 7.41 2.91
CA PRO A 18 6.67 6.55 3.78
C PRO A 18 5.93 5.24 4.10
N ILE A 19 6.66 4.13 4.02
CA ILE A 19 6.12 2.80 4.30
C ILE A 19 6.91 2.22 5.46
N TYR A 20 6.20 2.02 6.56
CA TYR A 20 6.70 1.34 7.74
C TYR A 20 5.97 0.02 7.94
N ALA A 21 6.64 -0.93 8.56
CA ALA A 21 6.09 -2.23 8.87
C ALA A 21 6.37 -2.60 10.33
N SER A 22 5.39 -3.27 10.92
CA SER A 22 5.47 -3.83 12.25
C SER A 22 6.26 -5.15 12.27
N VAL A 23 6.51 -5.67 13.48
CA VAL A 23 7.03 -7.04 13.63
C VAL A 23 6.05 -8.06 13.04
N ALA A 24 4.74 -7.88 13.24
CA ALA A 24 3.73 -8.78 12.70
C ALA A 24 3.70 -8.77 11.16
N ASP A 25 3.91 -7.60 10.54
CA ASP A 25 4.04 -7.51 9.08
C ASP A 25 5.27 -8.29 8.60
N ALA A 26 6.41 -8.21 9.31
CA ALA A 26 7.62 -8.96 8.96
C ALA A 26 7.51 -10.47 9.23
N VAL A 27 6.65 -10.90 10.15
CA VAL A 27 6.30 -12.32 10.30
C VAL A 27 5.46 -12.80 9.11
N ARG A 28 4.51 -11.97 8.66
CA ARG A 28 3.64 -12.27 7.51
C ARG A 28 4.38 -12.22 6.18
N GLU A 29 5.32 -11.30 6.04
CA GLU A 29 6.20 -11.14 4.89
C GLU A 29 7.67 -11.10 5.36
N PRO A 30 8.35 -12.26 5.45
CA PRO A 30 9.72 -12.37 5.93
C PRO A 30 10.71 -11.50 5.16
N ARG A 31 10.44 -11.20 3.89
CA ARG A 31 11.29 -10.33 3.06
C ARG A 31 11.40 -8.91 3.62
N ILE A 32 10.41 -8.44 4.39
CA ILE A 32 10.51 -7.15 5.08
C ILE A 32 11.71 -7.12 6.03
N ALA A 33 11.98 -8.21 6.75
CA ALA A 33 13.10 -8.26 7.69
C ALA A 33 14.47 -8.22 6.98
N SER A 34 14.57 -8.73 5.75
CA SER A 34 15.81 -8.77 4.97
C SER A 34 16.03 -7.55 4.08
N GLU A 35 14.96 -6.95 3.54
CA GLU A 35 15.04 -5.89 2.52
C GLU A 35 14.72 -4.50 3.05
N ALA A 36 14.10 -4.39 4.24
CA ALA A 36 13.81 -3.12 4.88
C ALA A 36 14.91 -2.74 5.90
N ARG A 37 14.97 -1.46 6.27
CA ARG A 37 15.81 -1.01 7.39
C ARG A 37 15.12 -1.33 8.71
N CYS A 38 15.75 -2.17 9.53
CA CYS A 38 15.37 -2.32 10.94
C CYS A 38 15.71 -1.02 11.70
N ARG A 39 14.71 -0.38 12.30
CA ARG A 39 14.90 0.86 13.08
C ARG A 39 15.31 0.53 14.50
N GLU A 40 15.99 1.44 15.19
CA GLU A 40 16.35 1.24 16.60
C GLU A 40 15.10 1.23 17.50
N ALA A 41 15.11 0.42 18.56
CA ALA A 41 13.95 0.24 19.43
C ALA A 41 13.53 1.54 20.16
N TRP A 42 14.49 2.42 20.46
CA TRP A 42 14.23 3.71 21.08
C TRP A 42 13.68 4.77 20.10
N LEU A 43 13.79 4.52 18.79
CA LEU A 43 13.39 5.45 17.73
C LEU A 43 12.06 5.05 17.06
N ALA A 44 11.62 3.80 17.22
CA ALA A 44 10.47 3.24 16.52
C ALA A 44 9.45 2.66 17.50
N SER A 45 8.17 2.95 17.25
CA SER A 45 7.09 2.18 17.86
C SER A 45 7.07 0.76 17.27
N PRO A 46 6.45 -0.23 17.95
CA PRO A 46 6.33 -1.60 17.44
C PRO A 46 5.71 -1.70 16.04
N GLU A 47 4.82 -0.76 15.70
CA GLU A 47 4.13 -0.67 14.40
C GLU A 47 5.03 -0.13 13.28
N GLN A 48 6.18 0.47 13.64
CA GLN A 48 7.13 1.06 12.71
C GLN A 48 8.53 0.47 12.86
N ARG A 49 8.63 -0.79 13.30
CA ARG A 49 9.91 -1.48 13.53
C ARG A 49 10.80 -1.50 12.29
N TYR A 50 10.20 -1.66 11.12
CA TYR A 50 10.89 -1.72 9.83
C TYR A 50 10.51 -0.51 8.96
N GLN A 51 11.49 0.07 8.29
CA GLN A 51 11.33 1.13 7.31
C GLN A 51 11.62 0.58 5.92
N ILE A 52 10.57 0.47 5.11
CA ILE A 52 10.61 -0.03 3.73
C ILE A 52 10.86 1.15 2.77
N TYR A 53 10.30 2.31 3.06
CA TYR A 53 10.51 3.54 2.29
C TYR A 53 10.33 4.78 3.18
N PRO A 54 11.13 5.86 3.02
CA PRO A 54 12.29 5.99 2.14
C PRO A 54 13.50 5.18 2.61
N LEU A 55 14.37 4.77 1.69
CA LEU A 55 15.70 4.24 2.01
C LEU A 55 16.76 5.08 1.26
N PRO A 56 17.98 5.27 1.82
CA PRO A 56 18.96 6.24 1.28
C PRO A 56 19.34 6.06 -0.20
N PHE A 57 19.14 4.87 -0.76
CA PHE A 57 19.53 4.52 -2.13
C PHE A 57 18.34 4.13 -3.02
N LEU A 58 17.11 4.28 -2.52
CA LEU A 58 15.90 3.93 -3.27
C LEU A 58 15.02 5.15 -3.45
N GLU A 59 14.62 5.39 -4.70
CA GLU A 59 13.64 6.44 -5.07
C GLU A 59 12.20 5.97 -4.87
N THR A 60 11.99 4.68 -4.61
CA THR A 60 10.68 4.06 -4.46
C THR A 60 10.71 2.99 -3.36
N CYS A 61 9.53 2.47 -2.99
CA CYS A 61 9.41 1.28 -2.14
C CYS A 61 10.29 0.13 -2.65
N SER A 62 11.00 -0.54 -1.75
CA SER A 62 11.88 -1.67 -2.08
C SER A 62 11.17 -2.84 -2.78
N PHE A 63 9.85 -2.97 -2.62
CA PHE A 63 9.05 -4.02 -3.24
C PHE A 63 8.32 -3.59 -4.52
N LEU A 64 8.55 -2.36 -5.01
CA LEU A 64 7.95 -1.87 -6.25
C LEU A 64 8.79 -2.30 -7.45
N GLN A 65 8.18 -3.08 -8.34
CA GLN A 65 8.82 -3.54 -9.58
C GLN A 65 8.79 -2.49 -10.69
N ALA A 66 9.59 -2.75 -11.72
CA ALA A 66 9.69 -1.90 -12.92
C ALA A 66 8.34 -1.73 -13.65
N ASP A 67 7.45 -2.72 -13.55
CA ASP A 67 6.10 -2.70 -14.13
C ASP A 67 5.04 -2.07 -13.19
N ASN A 68 5.47 -1.44 -12.09
CA ASN A 68 4.65 -0.85 -11.04
C ASN A 68 3.87 -1.84 -10.15
N ARG A 69 4.13 -3.15 -10.28
CA ARG A 69 3.52 -4.14 -9.39
C ARG A 69 4.29 -4.24 -8.07
N CYS A 70 3.54 -4.45 -7.00
CA CYS A 70 4.13 -4.74 -5.69
C CYS A 70 4.38 -6.25 -5.60
N GLU A 71 5.63 -6.66 -5.36
CA GLU A 71 5.96 -8.09 -5.25
C GLU A 71 5.28 -8.77 -4.06
N ILE A 72 5.02 -8.01 -3.00
CA ILE A 72 4.41 -8.49 -1.76
C ILE A 72 2.93 -8.09 -1.68
N TYR A 73 2.23 -7.93 -2.80
CA TYR A 73 0.88 -7.35 -2.82
C TYR A 73 -0.12 -8.08 -1.89
N SER A 74 -0.09 -9.41 -1.86
CA SER A 74 -0.96 -10.24 -1.01
C SER A 74 -0.63 -10.13 0.48
N THR A 75 0.66 -10.06 0.79
CA THR A 75 1.21 -10.03 2.16
C THR A 75 1.51 -8.62 2.66
N ARG A 76 1.17 -7.60 1.86
CA ARG A 76 1.54 -6.18 2.05
C ARG A 76 1.32 -5.72 3.50
N PRO A 77 2.20 -4.83 4.03
CA PRO A 77 2.06 -4.30 5.38
C PRO A 77 0.70 -3.68 5.63
N ASP A 78 0.26 -3.67 6.89
CA ASP A 78 -1.07 -3.14 7.23
C ASP A 78 -1.21 -1.65 6.87
N VAL A 79 -0.12 -0.87 6.92
CA VAL A 79 -0.13 0.52 6.43
C VAL A 79 -0.48 0.60 4.95
N CYS A 80 0.04 -0.30 4.12
CA CYS A 80 -0.26 -0.36 2.69
C CYS A 80 -1.68 -0.87 2.43
N ARG A 81 -2.26 -1.68 3.33
CA ARG A 81 -3.65 -2.15 3.19
C ARG A 81 -4.67 -1.05 3.42
N ARG A 82 -4.32 -0.06 4.23
CA ARG A 82 -5.14 1.12 4.49
C ARG A 82 -5.23 2.08 3.31
N PHE A 83 -4.35 1.95 2.31
CA PHE A 83 -4.46 2.64 1.03
C PHE A 83 -5.64 2.06 0.25
N GLN A 84 -6.80 2.71 0.40
CA GLN A 84 -7.99 2.39 -0.36
C GLN A 84 -7.97 3.11 -1.71
N PRO A 85 -8.42 2.45 -2.79
CA PRO A 85 -8.84 3.15 -4.00
C PRO A 85 -9.89 4.20 -3.57
N VAL A 86 -9.73 5.46 -4.01
CA VAL A 86 -10.58 6.62 -3.61
C VAL A 86 -10.42 7.13 -2.18
N GLY A 87 -9.66 6.47 -1.31
CA GLY A 87 -9.25 7.08 -0.04
C GLY A 87 -8.39 8.33 -0.30
N THR A 88 -8.33 9.27 0.65
CA THR A 88 -7.62 10.57 0.49
C THR A 88 -6.18 10.43 -0.04
N GLN A 89 -5.50 9.36 0.35
CA GLN A 89 -4.11 9.10 -0.02
C GLN A 89 -3.93 8.76 -1.52
N CYS A 90 -4.91 8.13 -2.18
CA CYS A 90 -4.76 7.74 -3.59
C CYS A 90 -4.76 8.97 -4.53
N PRO A 91 -5.75 9.89 -4.48
CA PRO A 91 -5.70 11.14 -5.24
C PRO A 91 -4.46 11.98 -4.93
N GLU A 92 -4.04 12.06 -3.67
CA GLU A 92 -2.83 12.82 -3.28
C GLU A 92 -1.55 12.24 -3.92
N ALA A 93 -1.37 10.92 -3.87
CA ALA A 93 -0.24 10.27 -4.54
C ALA A 93 -0.25 10.53 -6.06
N ARG A 94 -1.42 10.43 -6.69
CA ARG A 94 -1.57 10.66 -8.13
C ARG A 94 -1.27 12.10 -8.50
N GLN A 95 -1.74 13.07 -7.72
CA GLN A 95 -1.43 14.48 -7.92
C GLN A 95 0.07 14.76 -7.84
N LYS A 96 0.75 14.22 -6.82
CA LYS A 96 2.21 14.37 -6.66
C LYS A 96 3.00 13.74 -7.81
N MET A 97 2.47 12.67 -8.40
CA MET A 97 3.05 11.98 -9.57
C MET A 97 2.53 12.51 -10.92
N GLN A 98 1.68 13.54 -10.93
CA GLN A 98 1.05 14.09 -12.13
C GLN A 98 0.25 13.05 -12.96
N LEU A 99 -0.38 12.11 -12.27
CA LEU A 99 -1.23 11.07 -12.89
C LEU A 99 -2.70 11.53 -12.94
N PRO A 100 -3.46 11.14 -13.97
CA PRO A 100 -4.90 11.42 -14.04
C PRO A 100 -5.63 10.72 -12.91
N LEU A 101 -6.77 11.25 -12.43
CA LEU A 101 -7.57 10.59 -11.41
C LEU A 101 -8.02 9.18 -11.83
N LEU A 102 -8.28 8.35 -10.83
CA LEU A 102 -8.74 6.98 -11.04
C LEU A 102 -10.12 7.00 -11.70
N LYS A 103 -10.33 6.13 -12.68
CA LYS A 103 -11.63 5.94 -13.32
C LYS A 103 -12.47 4.93 -12.52
N PRO A 104 -13.81 5.05 -12.52
CA PRO A 104 -14.69 4.01 -11.99
C PRO A 104 -14.41 2.65 -12.65
N SER A 105 -14.55 1.56 -11.89
CA SER A 105 -14.46 0.22 -12.45
C SER A 105 -15.66 -0.06 -13.36
N GLU A 106 -15.41 -0.76 -14.47
CA GLU A 106 -16.47 -1.21 -15.39
C GLU A 106 -17.35 -2.30 -14.78
N ARG A 107 -16.86 -2.97 -13.72
CA ARG A 107 -17.67 -3.82 -12.86
C ARG A 107 -18.61 -2.91 -12.06
N GLY A 108 -19.89 -2.92 -12.42
CA GLY A 108 -20.96 -2.29 -11.64
C GLY A 108 -20.97 -2.82 -10.19
N PRO A 109 -21.63 -2.11 -9.26
CA PRO A 109 -21.58 -2.44 -7.84
C PRO A 109 -22.02 -3.89 -7.61
N SER A 110 -21.13 -4.72 -7.05
CA SER A 110 -21.45 -6.10 -6.70
C SER A 110 -22.47 -6.11 -5.57
N SER A 111 -23.75 -6.26 -5.91
CA SER A 111 -24.84 -6.46 -4.95
C SER A 111 -24.77 -7.87 -4.36
N ASN A 112 -23.84 -8.13 -3.44
CA ASN A 112 -23.87 -9.32 -2.60
C ASN A 112 -23.91 -8.92 -1.12
N PHE A 113 -25.02 -8.28 -0.74
CA PHE A 113 -25.46 -8.22 0.65
C PHE A 113 -26.69 -9.13 0.77
N ARG A 114 -26.49 -10.45 0.78
CA ARG A 114 -27.53 -11.39 1.24
C ARG A 114 -27.55 -11.32 2.75
N SER A 115 -28.52 -10.58 3.25
CA SER A 115 -28.95 -10.60 4.64
C SER A 115 -29.66 -11.92 4.91
N ASP A 116 -28.92 -12.98 5.22
CA ASP A 116 -29.54 -14.19 5.79
C ASP A 116 -29.57 -14.06 7.31
N ARG A 117 -30.73 -13.61 7.78
CA ARG A 117 -31.26 -13.96 9.10
C ARG A 117 -31.51 -15.46 9.14
N ALA A 118 -31.00 -16.13 10.16
CA ALA A 118 -31.68 -17.20 10.88
C ALA A 118 -31.19 -17.18 12.33
#